data_AF-A0A947NJH7-F1
#
_entry.id   AF-A0A947NJH7-F1
#
_cell.length_a   1.000
_cell.length_b   1.000
_cell.length_c   1.000
_cell.angle_alpha   90.00
_cell.angle_beta   90.00
_cell.angle_gamma   90.00
#
_symmetry.space_group_name_H-M   'P 1'
#
loop_
_entity.id
_entity.type
_entity.pdbx_description
1 polymer ?
#
loop_
_entity_poly.entity_id
_entity_poly.type
_entity_poly.pdbx_seq_one_letter_code
_entity_poly.pdbx_strand_id
1 'polypeptide(L)' 'MTYYRKTTHSTFDCTYHIIWITKYRYNILVGDIAERAREILRQVCVAQNVEIIR' A
#
# COMPACT_ATOMS: atom_id res chain seq x y z
N MET A 1 -6.87 10.25 -15.51
CA MET A 1 -6.95 9.12 -16.45
C MET A 1 -7.31 7.90 -15.61
N THR A 2 -8.55 7.42 -15.64
CA THR A 2 -8.96 6.24 -14.85
C THR A 2 -8.33 4.99 -15.45
N TYR A 3 -7.41 4.36 -14.72
CA TYR A 3 -6.62 3.23 -15.19
C TYR A 3 -7.37 1.92 -14.91
N TYR A 4 -8.42 1.66 -15.70
CA TYR A 4 -9.23 0.45 -15.54
C TYR A 4 -8.41 -0.81 -15.84
N ARG A 5 -8.32 -1.72 -14.88
CA ARG A 5 -7.75 -3.06 -15.06
C ARG A 5 -8.78 -3.98 -15.71
N LYS A 6 -8.32 -4.89 -16.56
CA LYS A 6 -9.18 -5.84 -17.28
C LYS A 6 -8.73 -7.27 -17.06
N THR A 7 -9.68 -8.15 -16.84
CA THR A 7 -9.54 -9.62 -16.95
C THR A 7 -10.45 -10.10 -18.09
N THR A 8 -10.44 -11.40 -18.38
CA THR A 8 -11.25 -12.00 -19.45
C THR A 8 -12.74 -11.68 -19.35
N HIS A 9 -13.26 -11.46 -18.15
CA HIS A 9 -14.69 -11.27 -17.90
C HIS A 9 -15.04 -10.05 -17.03
N SER A 10 -14.05 -9.27 -16.59
CA SER A 10 -14.30 -8.12 -15.70
C SER A 10 -13.41 -6.93 -16.03
N THR A 11 -13.98 -5.73 -15.96
CA THR A 11 -13.24 -4.47 -15.97
C THR A 11 -13.46 -3.76 -14.66
N PHE A 12 -12.39 -3.41 -13.94
CA PHE A 12 -12.50 -2.86 -12.59
C PHE A 12 -11.46 -1.78 -12.34
N ASP A 13 -11.80 -0.89 -11.39
CA ASP A 13 -10.91 0.08 -10.79
C ASP A 13 -11.11 0.00 -9.27
N CYS A 14 -10.14 -0.61 -8.57
CA CYS A 14 -10.24 -0.93 -7.16
C CYS A 14 -9.13 -0.20 -6.39
N THR A 15 -9.30 1.12 -6.24
CA THR A 15 -8.39 1.97 -5.45
C THR A 15 -8.92 2.12 -4.03
N TYR A 16 -8.06 1.93 -3.03
CA TYR A 16 -8.41 2.05 -1.62
C TYR A 16 -7.48 3.04 -0.91
N HIS A 17 -8.03 3.83 0.00
CA HIS A 17 -7.26 4.67 0.92
C HIS A 17 -7.18 3.98 2.28
N ILE A 18 -6.02 3.37 2.56
CA ILE A 18 -5.79 2.58 3.78
C ILE A 18 -4.90 3.39 4.72
N ILE A 19 -5.35 3.58 5.96
CA ILE A 19 -4.61 4.25 7.02
C ILE A 19 -4.59 3.35 8.26
N TRP A 20 -3.44 3.29 8.93
CA TRP A 20 -3.29 2.64 10.23
C TRP A 20 -2.38 3.44 11.15
N ILE A 21 -2.38 3.08 12.43
CA ILE A 21 -1.57 3.72 13.47
C ILE A 21 -0.81 2.68 14.29
N THR A 22 0.22 3.12 15.00
CA THR A 22 0.96 2.29 15.96
C THR A 22 0.11 1.97 17.17
N LYS A 23 0.39 0.83 17.82
CA LYS A 23 -0.19 0.50 19.12
C LYS A 23 0.10 1.65 20.09
N TYR A 24 -0.93 2.14 20.78
CA TYR A 24 -0.86 3.29 21.71
C TYR A 24 -0.47 4.65 21.08
N ARG A 25 -0.43 4.78 19.75
CA ARG A 25 -0.05 6.03 19.05
C ARG A 25 1.35 6.56 19.39
N TYR A 26 2.26 5.68 19.78
CA TYR A 26 3.65 6.10 19.97
C TYR A 26 4.25 6.59 18.65
N ASN A 27 4.99 7.70 18.73
CA ASN A 27 5.66 8.31 17.59
C ASN A 27 6.98 7.57 17.25
N ILE A 28 6.87 6.27 16.96
CA ILE A 28 8.01 5.39 16.64
C ILE A 28 8.27 5.30 15.14
N LEU A 29 7.33 5.73 14.29
CA LEU A 29 7.47 5.70 12.83
C LEU A 29 8.27 6.92 12.34
N VAL A 30 9.51 7.03 12.80
CA VAL A 30 10.46 8.10 12.44
C VAL A 30 11.84 7.51 12.12
N GLY A 31 12.65 8.25 11.35
CA GLY A 31 14.00 7.83 10.96
C GLY A 31 14.04 6.45 10.29
N ASP A 32 15.06 5.66 10.65
CA ASP A 32 15.33 4.33 10.09
C ASP A 32 14.14 3.35 10.24
N ILE A 33 13.37 3.47 11.32
CA ILE A 33 12.18 2.63 11.55
C ILE A 33 11.13 2.90 10.48
N ALA A 34 10.90 4.16 10.12
CA ALA A 34 9.96 4.54 9.06
C ALA A 34 10.43 4.05 7.69
N GLU A 35 11.74 4.14 7.42
CA GLU A 35 12.33 3.67 6.17
C GLU A 35 12.18 2.16 6.01
N ARG A 36 12.55 1.39 7.04
CA ARG A 36 12.41 -0.07 7.03
C ARG A 36 10.97 -0.51 6.94
N ALA A 37 10.06 0.15 7.67
CA ALA A 37 8.62 -0.14 7.58
C ALA A 37 8.10 0.10 6.15
N ARG A 38 8.51 1.20 5.50
CA ARG A 38 8.14 1.51 4.11
C ARG A 38 8.66 0.46 3.14
N GLU A 39 9.88 -0.04 3.36
CA GLU A 39 10.46 -1.10 2.54
C GLU A 39 9.67 -2.40 2.66
N ILE A 40 9.37 -2.84 3.89
CA ILE A 40 8.58 -4.05 4.14
C ILE A 40 7.19 -3.93 3.50
N LEU A 41 6.53 -2.78 3.64
CA LEU A 41 5.23 -2.55 3.01
C LEU A 41 5.29 -2.69 1.49
N ARG A 42 6.32 -2.14 0.85
CA ARG A 42 6.52 -2.29 -0.60
C ARG A 42 6.77 -3.74 -0.99
N GLN A 43 7.59 -4.47 -0.24
CA GLN A 43 7.85 -5.89 -0.48
C GLN A 43 6.55 -6.71 -0.41
N VAL A 44 5.72 -6.47 0.61
CA VAL A 44 4.41 -7.13 0.75
C VAL A 44 3.48 -6.76 -0.41
N CYS A 45 3.38 -5.48 -0.77
CA CYS A 45 2.55 -5.06 -1.91
C CYS A 45 2.98 -5.72 -3.23
N VAL A 46 4.29 -5.79 -3.50
CA VAL A 46 4.84 -6.47 -4.68
C VAL A 46 4.49 -7.96 -4.66
N ALA A 47 4.69 -8.64 -3.53
CA ALA A 47 4.36 -10.06 -3.40
C ALA A 47 2.86 -10.36 -3.60
N GLN A 48 1.99 -9.39 -3.28
CA GLN A 48 0.53 -9.50 -3.43
C GLN A 48 0.00 -8.89 -4.74
N ASN A 49 0.86 -8.46 -5.66
CA ASN A 49 0.47 -7.78 -6.91
C ASN A 49 -0.40 -6.53 -6.69
N VAL A 50 -0.18 -5.84 -5.56
CA VAL A 50 -0.85 -4.58 -5.20
C VAL A 50 0.00 -3.41 -5.67
N GLU A 51 -0.62 -2.47 -6.38
CA GLU A 51 0.04 -1.25 -6.84
C GLU A 51 -0.17 -0.12 -5.84
N ILE A 52 0.92 0.54 -5.45
CA ILE A 52 0.89 1.71 -4.58
C ILE A 52 0.76 2.95 -5.45
N ILE A 53 -0.35 3.68 -5.26
CA ILE A 53 -0.65 4.92 -5.98
C ILE A 53 0.14 6.08 -5.35
N ARG A 54 0.60 7.03 -6.17
CA ARG A 54 1.39 8.20 -5.75
C ARG A 54 0.53 9.45 -5.59
#